data_AF-A0A972WBK1-F1
#
_entry.id   AF-A0A972WBK1-F1
#
_cell.length_a   1.000
_cell.length_b   1.000
_cell.length_c   1.000
_cell.angle_alpha   90.00
_cell.angle_beta   90.00
_cell.angle_gamma   90.00
#
_symmetry.space_group_name_H-M   'P 1'
#
loop_
_entity.id
_entity.type
_entity.pdbx_description
1 polymer ?
#
loop_
_entity_poly.entity_id
_entity_poly.type
_entity_poly.pdbx_seq_one_letter_code
_entity_poly.pdbx_strand_id
1 'polypeptide(L)'
;LTGIEEGLNAGGWGVGLAISGNEVGVNLEQWNAMPGDVQQAHRDRIYPTMYQRGAHYVIDSIADLMPVLDDIEIRLKRGEKP
;
A
#
# COMPACT_ATOMS: atom_id res chain seq x y z
N LEU A 1 -1.30 9.14 8.01
CA LEU A 1 -0.11 8.34 7.71
C LEU A 1 0.89 9.27 7.04
N THR A 2 1.86 9.72 7.80
CA THR A 2 2.85 10.74 7.41
C THR A 2 3.66 10.33 6.18
N GLY A 3 3.97 9.03 6.02
CA GLY A 3 4.81 8.54 4.92
C GLY A 3 4.22 8.67 3.51
N ILE A 4 2.88 8.59 3.34
CA ILE A 4 2.25 8.76 2.01
C ILE A 4 2.33 10.23 1.58
N GLU A 5 2.00 11.14 2.50
CA GLU A 5 2.05 12.58 2.27
C GLU A 5 3.49 13.07 2.04
N GLU A 6 4.48 12.49 2.73
CA GLU A 6 5.91 12.76 2.51
C GLU A 6 6.39 12.33 1.11
N GLY A 7 6.03 11.13 0.65
CA GLY A 7 6.40 10.64 -0.67
C GLY A 7 5.84 11.50 -1.81
N LEU A 8 4.59 11.96 -1.67
CA LEU A 8 3.95 12.88 -2.61
C LEU A 8 4.66 14.24 -2.65
N ASN A 9 4.97 14.80 -1.48
CA ASN A 9 5.66 16.09 -1.37
C ASN A 9 7.09 16.05 -1.93
N ALA A 10 7.71 14.87 -1.99
CA ALA A 10 9.01 14.65 -2.62
C ALA A 10 8.94 14.42 -4.15
N GLY A 11 7.74 14.40 -4.73
CA GLY A 11 7.53 14.10 -6.15
C GLY A 11 7.73 12.62 -6.50
N GLY A 12 7.55 11.72 -5.52
CA GLY A 12 7.73 10.27 -5.66
C GLY A 12 6.40 9.50 -5.67
N TRP A 13 6.46 8.23 -6.09
CA TRP A 13 5.32 7.32 -6.04
C TRP A 13 5.09 6.85 -4.59
N GLY A 14 4.00 7.31 -3.96
CA GLY A 14 3.55 6.79 -2.66
C GLY A 14 2.91 5.39 -2.75
N VAL A 15 3.44 4.44 -1.98
CA VAL A 15 2.89 3.08 -1.78
C VAL A 15 2.47 2.92 -0.32
N GLY A 16 1.19 2.67 -0.07
CA GLY A 16 0.64 2.42 1.27
C GLY A 16 0.70 0.93 1.64
N LEU A 17 1.09 0.63 2.88
CA LEU A 17 1.08 -0.73 3.42
C LEU A 17 -0.13 -0.90 4.36
N ALA A 18 -1.12 -1.67 3.94
CA ALA A 18 -2.38 -1.82 4.64
C ALA A 18 -2.26 -2.65 5.93
N ILE A 19 -1.34 -3.62 5.97
CA ILE A 19 -1.21 -4.59 7.06
C ILE A 19 0.14 -4.49 7.75
N SER A 20 1.25 -4.42 7.00
CA SER A 20 2.61 -4.39 7.59
C SER A 20 3.10 -2.99 7.97
N GLY A 21 2.22 -2.00 8.08
CA GLY A 21 2.57 -0.65 8.54
C GLY A 21 2.76 -0.60 10.06
N ASN A 22 3.58 0.34 10.55
CA ASN A 22 3.86 0.53 11.97
C ASN A 22 2.59 0.71 12.84
N GLU A 23 1.45 1.10 12.25
CA GLU A 23 0.20 1.34 12.97
C GLU A 23 -0.72 0.12 13.13
N VAL A 24 -0.47 -0.99 12.41
CA VAL A 24 -1.44 -2.10 12.34
C VAL A 24 -1.09 -3.25 13.27
N GLY A 25 0.15 -3.37 13.75
CA GLY A 25 0.52 -4.21 14.90
C GLY A 25 0.31 -5.74 14.75
N VAL A 26 -0.12 -6.21 13.57
CA VAL A 26 -0.30 -7.64 13.27
C VAL A 26 0.92 -8.12 12.49
N ASN A 27 1.58 -9.16 12.98
CA ASN A 27 2.68 -9.78 12.22
C ASN A 27 2.11 -10.58 11.02
N LEU A 28 2.95 -10.85 10.01
CA LEU A 28 2.50 -11.52 8.79
C LEU A 28 1.90 -12.91 9.03
N GLU A 29 2.42 -13.67 10.00
CA GLU A 29 1.91 -15.01 10.33
C GLU A 29 0.50 -14.95 10.91
N GLN A 30 0.26 -14.02 11.82
CA GLN A 30 -1.05 -13.78 12.44
C GLN A 30 -2.07 -13.35 11.38
N TRP A 31 -1.67 -12.47 10.46
CA TRP A 31 -2.52 -12.06 9.36
C TRP A 31 -2.90 -13.24 8.46
N ASN A 32 -1.92 -14.05 8.06
CA ASN A 32 -2.14 -15.21 7.20
C ASN A 32 -3.01 -16.29 7.87
N ALA A 33 -3.02 -16.35 9.20
CA ALA A 33 -3.89 -17.24 9.97
C ALA A 33 -5.33 -16.71 10.12
N MET A 34 -5.61 -15.45 9.78
CA MET A 34 -6.96 -14.89 9.87
C MET A 34 -7.88 -15.48 8.79
N PRO A 35 -9.16 -15.70 9.12
CA PRO A 35 -10.18 -16.02 8.13
C PRO A 35 -10.24 -14.99 6.98
N GLY A 36 -10.53 -15.46 5.77
CA GLY A 36 -10.51 -14.61 4.57
C GLY A 36 -11.52 -13.46 4.60
N ASP A 37 -12.67 -13.65 5.25
CA ASP A 37 -13.69 -12.62 5.48
C ASP A 37 -13.20 -11.53 6.44
N VAL A 38 -12.47 -11.91 7.49
CA VAL A 38 -11.82 -10.96 8.41
C VAL A 38 -10.74 -10.15 7.68
N GLN A 39 -9.90 -10.82 6.87
CA GLN A 39 -8.90 -10.13 6.07
C GLN A 39 -9.57 -9.14 5.09
N GLN A 40 -10.64 -9.56 4.43
CA GLN A 40 -11.37 -8.71 3.49
C GLN A 40 -11.98 -7.49 4.16
N ALA A 41 -12.65 -7.67 5.31
CA ALA A 41 -13.21 -6.56 6.08
C ALA A 41 -12.13 -5.54 6.51
N HIS A 42 -10.92 -6.02 6.82
CA HIS A 42 -9.77 -5.16 7.09
C HIS A 42 -9.34 -4.36 5.84
N ARG A 43 -9.21 -5.01 4.68
CA ARG A 43 -8.87 -4.34 3.42
C ARG A 43 -9.90 -3.29 3.04
N ASP A 44 -11.18 -3.64 3.10
CA ASP A 44 -12.31 -2.75 2.77
C ASP A 44 -12.31 -1.47 3.60
N ARG A 45 -11.82 -1.53 4.84
CA ARG A 45 -11.68 -0.37 5.71
C ARG A 45 -10.46 0.48 5.40
N ILE A 46 -9.31 -0.16 5.17
CA ILE A 46 -8.00 0.53 5.12
C ILE A 46 -7.69 1.06 3.73
N TYR A 47 -7.93 0.26 2.68
CA TYR A 47 -7.55 0.60 1.31
C TYR A 47 -8.14 1.95 0.87
N PRO A 48 -9.46 2.19 1.01
CA PRO A 48 -10.05 3.46 0.60
C PRO A 48 -9.43 4.66 1.33
N THR A 49 -9.13 4.50 2.62
CA THR A 49 -8.52 5.56 3.44
C THR A 49 -7.11 5.91 2.96
N MET A 50 -6.31 4.92 2.54
CA MET A 50 -4.97 5.18 2.03
C MET A 50 -4.99 5.85 0.65
N TYR A 51 -5.88 5.41 -0.24
CA TYR A 51 -6.08 6.06 -1.54
C TYR A 51 -6.60 7.49 -1.40
N GLN A 52 -7.53 7.75 -0.49
CA GLN A 52 -8.02 9.11 -0.19
C GLN A 52 -6.92 10.05 0.31
N ARG A 53 -5.85 9.50 0.89
CA ARG A 53 -4.66 10.26 1.33
C ARG A 53 -3.60 10.41 0.23
N GLY A 54 -3.88 9.93 -0.98
CA GLY A 54 -3.02 10.10 -2.15
C GLY A 54 -2.00 8.99 -2.39
N ALA A 55 -2.15 7.82 -1.77
CA ALA A 55 -1.35 6.65 -2.18
C ALA A 55 -1.67 6.31 -3.64
N HIS A 56 -0.65 6.08 -4.47
CA HIS A 56 -0.84 5.61 -5.85
C HIS A 56 -1.11 4.11 -5.87
N TYR A 57 -0.54 3.39 -4.90
CA TYR A 57 -0.71 1.95 -4.72
C TYR A 57 -0.95 1.65 -3.25
N VAL A 58 -1.76 0.63 -2.97
CA VAL A 58 -1.95 0.09 -1.62
C VAL A 58 -1.80 -1.43 -1.71
N ILE A 59 -0.95 -1.98 -0.86
CA ILE A 59 -0.66 -3.41 -0.78
C ILE A 59 -0.76 -3.88 0.67
N ASP A 60 -1.00 -5.17 0.88
CA ASP A 60 -1.11 -5.72 2.23
C ASP A 60 0.23 -5.60 2.97
N SER A 61 1.31 -6.05 2.33
CA SER A 61 2.63 -6.07 2.95
C SER A 61 3.74 -5.70 1.97
N ILE A 62 4.94 -5.46 2.49
CA ILE A 62 6.14 -5.27 1.65
C ILE A 62 6.47 -6.49 0.78
N ALA A 63 5.97 -7.68 1.13
CA ALA A 63 6.17 -8.87 0.30
C ALA A 63 5.49 -8.73 -1.09
N ASP A 64 4.49 -7.87 -1.18
CA ASP A 64 3.68 -7.62 -2.39
C ASP A 64 4.22 -6.45 -3.22
N LEU A 65 5.42 -5.95 -2.91
CA LEU A 65 5.97 -4.75 -3.54
C LEU A 65 6.45 -4.96 -4.97
N MET A 66 6.94 -6.16 -5.32
CA MET A 66 7.57 -6.40 -6.63
C MET A 66 6.64 -6.08 -7.82
N PRO A 67 5.38 -6.55 -7.86
CA PRO A 67 4.46 -6.19 -8.94
C PRO A 67 4.17 -4.68 -9.06
N VAL A 68 4.23 -3.95 -7.94
CA VAL A 68 4.03 -2.48 -7.93
C VAL A 68 5.21 -1.78 -8.59
N LEU A 69 6.45 -2.23 -8.32
CA LEU A 69 7.64 -1.66 -8.96
C LEU A 69 7.65 -1.90 -10.47
N ASP A 70 7.23 -3.09 -10.90
CA ASP A 70 7.10 -3.41 -12.32
C ASP A 70 6.10 -2.48 -13.02
N ASP A 71 4.94 -2.22 -12.39
CA ASP A 71 3.95 -1.30 -12.94
C ASP A 71 4.45 0.15 -12.97
N ILE A 72 5.12 0.62 -11.91
CA ILE A 72 5.76 1.95 -11.88
C ILE A 72 6.77 2.08 -13.01
N GLU A 73 7.60 1.06 -13.27
CA GLU A 73 8.58 1.12 -14.37
C GLU A 73 7.89 1.25 -15.74
N ILE A 74 6.79 0.53 -15.95
CA ILE A 74 5.98 0.64 -17.19
C ILE A 74 5.42 2.05 -17.35
N ARG A 75 4.85 2.63 -16.27
CA ARG A 75 4.29 3.98 -16.26
C ARG A 75 5.35 5.04 -16.52
N LEU A 76 6.53 4.90 -15.93
CA LEU A 76 7.69 5.77 -16.18
C LEU A 76 8.12 5.72 -17.65
N LYS A 77 8.17 4.52 -18.27
CA LYS A 77 8.47 4.38 -19.71
C LYS A 77 7.45 5.06 -20.62
N ARG A 78 6.21 5.24 -20.14
CA ARG A 78 5.15 6.00 -20.83
C ARG A 78 5.20 7.50 -20.56
N GLY A 79 6.12 7.97 -19.73
CA GLY A 79 6.26 9.37 -19.34
C GLY A 79 5.27 9.82 -18.26
N GLU A 80 4.58 8.87 -17.61
CA GLU A 80 3.76 9.18 -16.44
C GLU A 80 4.64 9.59 -15.26
N LYS A 81 4.08 10.42 -14.39
CA LYS A 81 4.71 10.89 -13.16
C LYS A 81 3.70 10.70 -12.00
N PRO A 82 4.19 10.61 -10.76
CA PRO A 82 3.33 10.76 -9.58
C PRO A 82 2.44 12.00 -9.68
#